data_AF-R7SGR1-F1
#
_entry.id   AF-R7SGR1-F1
#
_cell.length_a   1.000
_cell.length_b   1.000
_cell.length_c   1.000
_cell.angle_alpha   90.00
_cell.angle_beta   90.00
_cell.angle_gamma   90.00
#
_symmetry.space_group_name_H-M   'P 1'
#
loop_
_entity.id
_entity.type
_entity.pdbx_description
1 polymer ?
#
loop_
_entity_poly.entity_id
_entity_poly.type
_entity_poly.pdbx_seq_one_letter_code
_entity_poly.pdbx_strand_id
1 'polypeptide(L)'
;MVHSVYNANTATLNPHRLSYFLIILAIGVCVDQRRSHHAWSHDAERFHELSRAALCETSVINEPSIDAINALFYMSRYLTMFLVEKEAVEYAWAVLGIAAKLAVGIGLNRYSNHSKVIPEELDRRKTLLWCLLNVDHRLGLMLRRPPSISLRYVDVDPPTTSEFPPQGPREVYQQWHYTFAAQCFSPTLEFVVSTTPPPYSEFVGISQARRPNAGL
;
A
#
# COMPACT_ATOMS: atom_id res chain seq x y z
N MET A 1 7.36 10.74 13.20
CA MET A 1 5.99 11.22 12.90
C MET A 1 5.34 11.87 14.13
N VAL A 2 4.96 11.10 15.16
CA VAL A 2 4.24 11.60 16.36
C VAL A 2 4.91 12.82 17.02
N HIS A 3 6.21 12.74 17.33
CA HIS A 3 6.96 13.86 17.91
C HIS A 3 6.91 15.14 17.04
N SER A 4 6.88 14.99 15.72
CA SER A 4 6.80 16.13 14.80
C SER A 4 5.41 16.74 14.74
N VAL A 5 4.34 15.99 15.04
CA VAL A 5 2.97 16.50 15.01
C VAL A 5 2.62 17.17 16.35
N TYR A 6 3.06 16.58 17.46
CA TYR A 6 2.74 17.10 18.80
C TYR A 6 3.63 18.26 19.26
N ASN A 7 4.90 18.32 18.83
CA ASN A 7 5.87 19.30 19.34
C ASN A 7 6.19 20.43 18.35
N ALA A 8 5.69 20.36 17.11
CA ALA A 8 5.90 21.42 16.13
C ALA A 8 4.93 22.58 16.35
N ASN A 9 5.41 23.80 16.06
CA ASN A 9 4.52 24.95 15.97
C ASN A 9 3.55 24.76 14.79
N THR A 10 2.31 25.20 14.93
CA THR A 10 1.26 25.05 13.90
C THR A 10 1.68 25.63 12.56
N ALA A 11 2.39 26.77 12.58
CA ALA A 11 2.93 27.43 11.38
C ALA A 11 4.03 26.63 10.65
N THR A 12 4.61 25.62 11.29
CA THR A 12 5.69 24.77 10.73
C THR A 12 5.25 23.33 10.49
N LEU A 13 3.99 23.02 10.76
CA LEU A 13 3.45 21.67 10.66
C LEU A 13 3.33 21.28 9.19
N ASN A 14 3.91 20.14 8.82
CA ASN A 14 3.77 19.63 7.46
C ASN A 14 2.35 19.04 7.26
N PRO A 15 1.56 19.54 6.29
CA PRO A 15 0.16 19.12 6.12
C PRO A 15 0.01 17.66 5.70
N HIS A 16 0.88 17.16 4.82
CA HIS A 16 0.90 15.75 4.42
C HIS A 16 1.21 14.82 5.61
N ARG A 17 2.12 15.23 6.50
CA ARG A 17 2.44 14.47 7.72
C ARG A 17 1.28 14.47 8.72
N LEU A 18 0.59 15.59 8.87
CA LEU A 18 -0.62 15.66 9.68
C LEU A 18 -1.71 14.75 9.10
N SER A 19 -1.94 14.81 7.79
CA SER A 19 -2.87 13.93 7.08
C SER A 19 -2.58 12.46 7.35
N TYR A 20 -1.31 12.05 7.19
CA TYR A 20 -0.89 10.68 7.46
C TYR A 20 -1.15 10.26 8.92
N PHE A 21 -0.85 11.13 9.87
CA PHE A 21 -1.14 10.87 11.27
C PHE A 21 -2.64 10.69 11.55
N LEU A 22 -3.49 11.57 10.99
CA LEU A 22 -4.94 11.51 11.18
C LEU A 22 -5.56 10.24 10.60
N ILE A 23 -5.12 9.76 9.43
CA ILE A 23 -5.65 8.49 8.88
C ILE A 23 -5.22 7.27 9.70
N ILE A 24 -4.02 7.30 10.28
CA ILE A 24 -3.60 6.26 11.24
C ILE A 24 -4.51 6.29 12.47
N LEU A 25 -4.88 7.46 12.98
CA LEU A 25 -5.83 7.55 14.10
C LEU A 25 -7.21 7.02 13.73
N ALA A 26 -7.71 7.32 12.51
CA ALA A 26 -8.98 6.76 12.02
C ALA A 26 -8.96 5.22 12.06
N ILE A 27 -7.94 4.60 11.48
CA ILE A 27 -7.77 3.14 11.51
C ILE A 27 -7.59 2.63 12.95
N GLY A 28 -6.82 3.34 13.78
CA GLY A 28 -6.59 3.00 15.18
C GLY A 28 -7.88 2.93 16.00
N VAL A 29 -8.79 3.88 15.78
CA VAL A 29 -10.14 3.88 16.37
C VAL A 29 -10.96 2.68 15.89
N CYS A 30 -10.81 2.27 14.63
CA CYS A 30 -11.51 1.09 14.09
C CYS A 30 -11.05 -0.25 14.64
N VAL A 31 -9.76 -0.38 14.98
CA VAL A 31 -9.18 -1.63 15.48
C VAL A 31 -9.12 -1.70 17.00
N ASP A 32 -9.55 -0.64 17.71
CA ASP A 32 -9.57 -0.59 19.16
C ASP A 32 -10.66 -1.53 19.73
N GLN A 33 -10.24 -2.73 20.13
CA GLN A 33 -11.11 -3.77 20.70
C GLN A 33 -11.73 -3.38 22.05
N ARG A 34 -11.31 -2.26 22.66
CA ARG A 34 -11.80 -1.80 23.97
C ARG A 34 -13.06 -0.95 23.85
N ARG A 35 -13.41 -0.48 22.65
CA ARG A 35 -14.58 0.39 22.39
C ARG A 35 -15.74 -0.43 21.84
N SER A 36 -16.97 0.00 22.12
CA SER A 36 -18.17 -0.63 21.56
C SER A 36 -18.31 -0.28 20.07
N HIS A 37 -18.85 -1.23 19.29
CA HIS A 37 -18.95 -1.12 17.83
C HIS A 37 -19.81 0.04 17.30
N HIS A 38 -20.52 0.77 18.15
CA HIS A 38 -21.32 1.94 17.73
C HIS A 38 -20.60 3.28 17.91
N ALA A 39 -19.58 3.34 18.77
CA ALA A 39 -18.90 4.59 19.13
C ALA A 39 -17.74 4.97 18.19
N TRP A 40 -17.12 4.00 17.52
CA TRP A 40 -15.93 4.23 16.68
C TRP A 40 -16.24 4.81 15.30
N SER A 41 -17.43 4.58 14.74
CA SER A 41 -17.77 4.99 13.38
C SER A 41 -17.66 6.52 13.20
N HIS A 42 -18.22 7.31 14.13
CA HIS A 42 -18.20 8.77 14.04
C HIS A 42 -16.79 9.37 14.24
N ASP A 43 -16.04 8.87 15.23
CA ASP A 43 -14.66 9.33 15.47
C ASP A 43 -13.74 8.99 14.30
N ALA A 44 -13.84 7.77 13.75
CA ALA A 44 -13.04 7.32 12.63
C ALA A 44 -13.35 8.11 11.35
N GLU A 45 -14.62 8.34 11.07
CA GLU A 45 -15.07 9.17 9.94
C GLU A 45 -14.53 10.60 10.06
N ARG A 46 -14.65 11.22 11.24
CA ARG A 46 -14.09 12.54 11.52
C ARG A 46 -12.58 12.61 11.26
N PHE A 47 -11.82 11.62 11.73
CA PHE A 47 -10.38 11.58 11.49
C PHE A 47 -10.04 11.38 10.01
N HIS A 48 -10.81 10.56 9.28
CA HIS A 48 -10.66 10.39 7.84
C HIS A 48 -10.96 11.69 7.07
N GLU A 49 -12.01 12.42 7.43
CA GLU A 49 -12.35 13.73 6.83
C GLU A 49 -11.26 14.77 7.08
N LEU A 50 -10.80 14.90 8.34
CA LEU A 50 -9.70 15.79 8.69
C LEU A 50 -8.41 15.41 7.96
N SER A 51 -8.14 14.11 7.81
CA SER A 51 -7.00 13.63 7.05
C SER A 51 -7.06 14.06 5.59
N ARG A 52 -8.23 13.97 4.95
CA ARG A 52 -8.44 14.44 3.57
C ARG A 52 -8.27 15.95 3.46
N ALA A 53 -8.84 16.72 4.39
CA ALA A 53 -8.70 18.17 4.41
C ALA A 53 -7.23 18.61 4.54
N ALA A 54 -6.49 18.00 5.47
CA ALA A 54 -5.06 18.27 5.66
C ALA A 54 -4.21 17.87 4.44
N LEU A 55 -4.58 16.79 3.73
CA LEU A 55 -3.89 16.38 2.52
C LEU A 55 -4.04 17.41 1.39
N CYS A 56 -5.21 18.03 1.28
CA CYS A 56 -5.53 19.00 0.23
C CYS A 56 -5.00 20.41 0.50
N GLU A 57 -4.47 20.70 1.69
CA GLU A 57 -3.89 22.03 1.99
C GLU A 57 -2.68 22.33 1.10
N THR A 58 -1.87 21.31 0.81
CA THR A 58 -0.77 21.37 -0.14
C THR A 58 -1.09 20.49 -1.35
N SER A 59 -0.75 20.94 -2.56
CA SER A 59 -1.02 20.16 -3.76
C SER A 59 -0.14 18.91 -3.81
N VAL A 60 -0.75 17.73 -3.64
CA VAL A 60 -0.06 16.43 -3.74
C VAL A 60 0.53 16.15 -5.12
N ILE A 61 0.02 16.82 -6.16
CA ILE A 61 0.49 16.67 -7.55
C ILE A 61 1.75 17.51 -7.77
N ASN A 62 1.77 18.73 -7.26
CA ASN A 62 2.90 19.65 -7.45
C ASN A 62 4.06 19.30 -6.51
N GLU A 63 3.75 18.87 -5.29
CA GLU A 63 4.72 18.58 -4.24
C GLU A 63 4.50 17.18 -3.65
N PRO A 64 4.71 16.10 -4.45
CA PRO A 64 4.54 14.75 -3.96
C PRO A 64 5.55 14.44 -2.85
N SER A 65 5.07 13.91 -1.73
CA SER A 65 5.91 13.48 -0.61
C SER A 65 5.60 12.04 -0.20
N ILE A 66 6.56 11.39 0.46
CA ILE A 66 6.37 10.06 1.05
C ILE A 66 5.22 10.06 2.07
N ASP A 67 5.09 11.16 2.83
CA ASP A 67 3.99 11.34 3.79
C ASP A 67 2.62 11.40 3.07
N ALA A 68 2.52 12.07 1.92
CA ALA A 68 1.29 12.12 1.11
C ALA A 68 0.92 10.75 0.51
N ILE A 69 1.91 10.02 -0.01
CA ILE A 69 1.69 8.67 -0.57
C ILE A 69 1.22 7.71 0.52
N ASN A 70 1.84 7.77 1.71
CA ASN A 70 1.39 6.99 2.86
C ASN A 70 -0.03 7.36 3.27
N ALA A 71 -0.36 8.65 3.36
CA ALA A 71 -1.70 9.11 3.69
C ALA A 71 -2.75 8.52 2.72
N LEU A 72 -2.54 8.66 1.41
CA LEU A 72 -3.43 8.10 0.38
C LEU A 72 -3.52 6.56 0.45
N PHE A 73 -2.39 5.87 0.64
CA PHE A 73 -2.37 4.42 0.83
C PHE A 73 -3.25 3.99 2.01
N TYR A 74 -3.07 4.62 3.18
CA TYR A 74 -3.86 4.29 4.37
C TYR A 74 -5.32 4.75 4.26
N MET A 75 -5.63 5.80 3.50
CA MET A 75 -7.01 6.17 3.18
C MET A 75 -7.70 5.06 2.38
N SER A 76 -7.06 4.57 1.32
CA SER A 76 -7.57 3.41 0.55
C SER A 76 -7.77 2.17 1.43
N ARG A 77 -6.85 1.94 2.37
CA ARG A 77 -6.97 0.85 3.34
C ARG A 77 -8.12 1.02 4.32
N TYR A 78 -8.32 2.23 4.84
CA TYR A 78 -9.45 2.54 5.70
C TYR A 78 -10.78 2.25 4.98
N LEU A 79 -10.93 2.79 3.76
CA LEU A 79 -12.11 2.60 2.92
C LEU A 79 -12.38 1.13 2.58
N THR A 80 -11.35 0.36 2.24
CA THR A 80 -11.52 -1.06 1.86
C THR A 80 -11.73 -2.00 3.04
N MET A 81 -11.33 -1.63 4.26
CA MET A 81 -11.37 -2.52 5.43
C MET A 81 -12.55 -2.26 6.35
N PHE A 82 -12.99 -1.00 6.47
CA PHE A 82 -13.95 -0.61 7.49
C PHE A 82 -15.27 -0.07 6.95
N LEU A 83 -15.32 0.29 5.66
CA LEU A 83 -16.55 0.72 5.01
C LEU A 83 -17.15 -0.46 4.25
N VAL A 84 -18.47 -0.58 4.32
CA VAL A 84 -19.22 -1.72 3.74
C VAL A 84 -19.83 -1.33 2.38
N GLU A 85 -19.94 -0.04 2.11
CA GLU A 85 -20.53 0.50 0.90
C GLU A 85 -19.69 0.13 -0.32
N LYS A 86 -20.37 -0.36 -1.38
CA LYS A 86 -19.71 -0.67 -2.66
C LYS A 86 -18.96 0.54 -3.24
N GLU A 87 -19.52 1.73 -3.05
CA GLU A 87 -18.92 3.00 -3.48
C GLU A 87 -17.59 3.28 -2.78
N ALA A 88 -17.41 2.81 -1.54
CA ALA A 88 -16.16 2.96 -0.80
C ALA A 88 -15.01 2.19 -1.45
N VAL A 89 -15.28 1.00 -1.99
CA VAL A 89 -14.27 0.18 -2.71
C VAL A 89 -13.84 0.87 -4.01
N GLU A 90 -14.79 1.46 -4.73
CA GLU A 90 -14.53 2.23 -5.96
C GLU A 90 -13.71 3.49 -5.67
N TYR A 91 -14.09 4.21 -4.61
CA TYR A 91 -13.35 5.39 -4.15
C TYR A 91 -11.94 5.01 -3.67
N ALA A 92 -11.80 3.90 -2.93
CA ALA A 92 -10.51 3.39 -2.50
C ALA A 92 -9.59 3.04 -3.66
N TRP A 93 -10.15 2.49 -4.75
CA TRP A 93 -9.39 2.19 -5.97
C TRP A 93 -8.89 3.44 -6.65
N ALA A 94 -9.72 4.48 -6.76
CA ALA A 94 -9.31 5.77 -7.31
C ALA A 94 -8.19 6.43 -6.47
N VAL A 95 -8.37 6.47 -5.15
CA VAL A 95 -7.36 7.00 -4.20
C VAL A 95 -6.04 6.24 -4.30
N LEU A 96 -6.10 4.91 -4.40
CA LEU A 96 -4.91 4.08 -4.56
C LEU A 96 -4.21 4.32 -5.89
N GLY A 97 -4.97 4.54 -6.97
CA GLY A 97 -4.44 4.91 -8.28
C GLY A 97 -3.66 6.23 -8.24
N ILE A 98 -4.16 7.23 -7.51
CA ILE A 98 -3.42 8.49 -7.29
C ILE A 98 -2.12 8.21 -6.52
N ALA A 99 -2.19 7.46 -5.42
CA ALA A 99 -1.00 7.09 -4.65
C ALA A 99 0.05 6.38 -5.51
N ALA A 100 -0.39 5.46 -6.37
CA ALA A 100 0.46 4.75 -7.33
C ALA A 100 1.15 5.68 -8.32
N LYS A 101 0.42 6.64 -8.90
CA LYS A 101 1.00 7.62 -9.83
C LYS A 101 2.02 8.52 -9.15
N LEU A 102 1.74 8.99 -7.93
CA LEU A 102 2.70 9.80 -7.17
C LEU A 102 3.94 8.98 -6.81
N ALA A 103 3.79 7.72 -6.37
CA ALA A 103 4.90 6.84 -6.05
C ALA A 103 5.84 6.62 -7.25
N VAL A 104 5.27 6.32 -8.43
CA VAL A 104 6.06 6.22 -9.67
C VAL A 104 6.67 7.57 -10.05
N GLY A 105 5.94 8.67 -9.88
CA GLY A 105 6.39 10.02 -10.22
C GLY A 105 7.64 10.48 -9.45
N ILE A 106 7.77 10.10 -8.19
CA ILE A 106 8.99 10.36 -7.39
C ILE A 106 10.03 9.22 -7.47
N GLY A 107 9.80 8.23 -8.34
CA GLY A 107 10.76 7.19 -8.67
C GLY A 107 10.84 6.00 -7.71
N LEU A 108 9.80 5.72 -6.90
CA LEU A 108 9.82 4.58 -5.95
C LEU A 108 9.99 3.23 -6.65
N ASN A 109 9.54 3.08 -7.89
CA ASN A 109 9.59 1.84 -8.65
C ASN A 109 10.96 1.53 -9.27
N ARG A 110 11.92 2.47 -9.21
CA ARG A 110 13.26 2.30 -9.76
C ARG A 110 14.28 2.19 -8.63
N TYR A 111 15.22 1.27 -8.78
CA TYR A 111 16.32 1.17 -7.84
C TYR A 111 17.23 2.40 -7.97
N SER A 112 17.30 3.21 -6.92
CA SER A 112 18.20 4.36 -6.88
C SER A 112 19.58 3.90 -6.42
N ASN A 113 20.54 3.81 -7.35
CA ASN A 113 21.96 3.55 -7.08
C ASN A 113 22.67 4.77 -6.44
N HIS A 114 21.93 5.80 -6.01
CA HIS A 114 22.53 6.98 -5.41
C HIS A 114 23.12 6.62 -4.05
N SER A 115 24.45 6.55 -4.01
CA SER A 115 25.32 6.28 -2.85
C SER A 115 25.15 7.21 -1.64
N LYS A 116 24.10 8.04 -1.62
CA LYS A 116 23.83 9.08 -0.61
C LYS A 116 22.53 8.86 0.19
N VAL A 117 21.73 7.84 -0.12
CA VAL A 117 20.51 7.56 0.66
C VAL A 117 20.83 6.60 1.80
N ILE A 118 20.40 6.95 3.01
CA ILE A 118 20.56 6.14 4.21
C ILE A 118 19.86 4.78 3.99
N PRO A 119 20.49 3.63 4.32
CA PRO A 119 19.91 2.30 4.11
C PRO A 119 18.50 2.13 4.70
N GLU A 120 18.26 2.68 5.88
CA GLU A 120 16.94 2.64 6.54
C GLU A 120 15.85 3.35 5.73
N GLU A 121 16.19 4.50 5.12
CA GLU A 121 15.25 5.25 4.29
C GLU A 121 14.96 4.53 2.98
N LEU A 122 15.95 3.84 2.41
CA LEU A 122 15.74 2.97 1.25
C LEU A 122 14.79 1.81 1.60
N ASP A 123 14.98 1.16 2.74
CA ASP A 123 14.12 0.04 3.16
C ASP A 123 12.66 0.47 3.38
N ARG A 124 12.45 1.65 3.99
CA ARG A 124 11.10 2.23 4.14
C ARG A 124 10.42 2.49 2.80
N ARG A 125 11.17 3.01 1.81
CA ARG A 125 10.65 3.25 0.45
C ARG A 125 10.32 1.95 -0.28
N LYS A 126 11.19 0.94 -0.18
CA LYS A 126 10.92 -0.42 -0.70
C LYS A 126 9.66 -1.00 -0.08
N THR A 127 9.54 -0.94 1.24
CA THR A 127 8.38 -1.44 1.97
C THR A 127 7.10 -0.73 1.53
N LEU A 128 7.12 0.61 1.38
CA LEU A 128 5.96 1.36 0.90
C LEU A 128 5.56 0.93 -0.51
N LEU A 129 6.50 0.84 -1.45
CA LEU A 129 6.22 0.39 -2.81
C LEU A 129 5.59 -1.01 -2.82
N TRP A 130 6.17 -1.96 -2.10
CA TRP A 130 5.70 -3.34 -2.10
C TRP A 130 4.36 -3.52 -1.40
N CYS A 131 4.08 -2.73 -0.35
CA CYS A 131 2.76 -2.62 0.25
C CYS A 131 1.73 -2.06 -0.75
N LEU A 132 2.10 -1.01 -1.49
CA LEU A 132 1.23 -0.39 -2.48
C LEU A 132 0.90 -1.36 -3.63
N LEU A 133 1.91 -2.04 -4.18
CA LEU A 133 1.74 -3.08 -5.20
C LEU A 133 0.80 -4.18 -4.73
N ASN A 134 0.98 -4.67 -3.51
CA ASN A 134 0.14 -5.73 -2.96
C ASN A 134 -1.34 -5.35 -2.90
N VAL A 135 -1.62 -4.15 -2.39
CA VAL A 135 -3.00 -3.66 -2.26
C VAL A 135 -3.59 -3.36 -3.63
N ASP A 136 -2.83 -2.77 -4.54
CA ASP A 136 -3.26 -2.44 -5.90
C ASP A 136 -3.61 -3.68 -6.71
N HIS A 137 -2.75 -4.70 -6.70
CA HIS A 137 -3.02 -5.96 -7.40
C HIS A 137 -4.20 -6.72 -6.81
N ARG A 138 -4.31 -6.75 -5.47
CA ARG A 138 -5.47 -7.37 -4.81
C ARG A 138 -6.77 -6.66 -5.15
N LEU A 139 -6.77 -5.33 -5.12
CA LEU A 139 -7.96 -4.52 -5.43
C LEU A 139 -8.32 -4.62 -6.92
N GLY A 140 -7.32 -4.61 -7.80
CA GLY A 140 -7.48 -4.88 -9.24
C GLY A 140 -8.08 -6.25 -9.51
N LEU A 141 -7.67 -7.29 -8.78
CA LEU A 141 -8.27 -8.63 -8.89
C LEU A 141 -9.74 -8.63 -8.47
N MET A 142 -10.05 -8.03 -7.32
CA MET A 142 -11.43 -7.95 -6.80
C MET A 142 -12.36 -7.21 -7.77
N LEU A 143 -11.87 -6.13 -8.39
CA LEU A 143 -12.64 -5.30 -9.32
C LEU A 143 -12.51 -5.71 -10.79
N ARG A 144 -11.67 -6.72 -11.09
CA ARG A 144 -11.28 -7.13 -12.45
C ARG A 144 -10.75 -5.97 -13.31
N ARG A 145 -9.93 -5.10 -12.71
CA ARG A 145 -9.34 -3.93 -13.36
C ARG A 145 -7.83 -4.08 -13.51
N PRO A 146 -7.22 -3.46 -14.54
CA PRO A 146 -5.77 -3.44 -14.66
C PRO A 146 -5.08 -2.85 -13.41
N PRO A 147 -3.87 -3.31 -13.05
CA PRO A 147 -3.10 -2.73 -11.96
C PRO A 147 -2.68 -1.30 -12.30
N SER A 148 -2.63 -0.44 -11.29
CA SER A 148 -2.08 0.92 -11.40
C SER A 148 -0.57 0.91 -11.61
N ILE A 149 0.13 -0.08 -11.04
CA ILE A 149 1.57 -0.32 -11.23
C ILE A 149 1.76 -1.77 -11.67
N SER A 150 2.19 -1.98 -12.92
CA SER A 150 2.63 -3.32 -13.35
C SER A 150 4.00 -3.65 -12.78
N LEU A 151 4.14 -4.85 -12.23
CA LEU A 151 5.41 -5.37 -11.72
C LEU A 151 6.51 -5.43 -12.80
N ARG A 152 6.15 -5.46 -14.08
CA ARG A 152 7.08 -5.42 -15.22
C ARG A 152 7.88 -4.12 -15.31
N TYR A 153 7.43 -3.05 -14.65
CA TYR A 153 8.08 -1.74 -14.63
C TYR A 153 8.72 -1.40 -13.28
N VAL A 154 8.90 -2.41 -12.42
CA VAL A 154 9.47 -2.27 -11.08
C VAL A 154 10.82 -2.98 -11.04
N ASP A 155 11.88 -2.23 -10.76
CA ASP A 155 13.26 -2.75 -10.66
C ASP A 155 13.68 -2.92 -9.19
N VAL A 156 12.72 -2.84 -8.26
CA VAL A 156 12.98 -2.82 -6.82
C VAL A 156 12.60 -4.16 -6.23
N ASP A 157 13.60 -4.87 -5.70
CA ASP A 157 13.39 -6.13 -4.98
C ASP A 157 12.48 -5.95 -3.76
N PRO A 158 11.74 -7.00 -3.37
CA PRO A 158 10.98 -6.99 -2.12
C PRO A 158 11.90 -6.69 -0.93
N PRO A 159 11.40 -5.98 0.10
CA PRO A 159 12.21 -5.70 1.28
C PRO A 159 12.65 -7.02 1.92
N THR A 160 13.97 -7.26 1.92
CA THR A 160 14.56 -8.42 2.57
C THR A 160 14.61 -8.12 4.06
N THR A 161 13.90 -8.91 4.86
CA THR A 161 14.12 -8.86 6.31
C THR A 161 15.48 -9.44 6.60
N SER A 162 16.51 -8.58 6.65
CA SER A 162 17.89 -8.90 7.02
C SER A 162 18.75 -9.62 5.97
N GLU A 163 20.07 -9.39 6.03
CA GLU A 163 21.11 -10.21 5.34
C GLU A 163 21.17 -11.63 5.93
N PHE A 164 20.53 -11.84 7.08
CA PHE A 164 20.40 -13.11 7.76
C PHE A 164 19.06 -13.78 7.41
N PRO A 165 18.99 -15.13 7.43
CA PRO A 165 17.73 -15.84 7.20
C PRO A 165 16.65 -15.35 8.19
N PRO A 166 15.37 -15.34 7.79
CA PRO A 166 14.28 -14.86 8.63
C PRO A 166 14.29 -15.59 9.96
N GLN A 167 14.45 -14.84 11.05
CA GLN A 167 14.67 -15.36 12.40
C GLN A 167 13.34 -15.53 13.16
N GLY A 168 12.25 -14.94 12.67
CA GLY A 168 10.93 -15.00 13.30
C GLY A 168 9.75 -15.25 12.36
N PRO A 169 8.61 -15.75 12.87
CA PRO A 169 7.41 -16.05 12.08
C PRO A 169 6.89 -14.86 11.26
N ARG A 170 7.05 -13.64 11.79
CA ARG A 170 6.66 -12.40 11.11
C ARG A 170 7.46 -12.19 9.82
N GLU A 171 8.76 -12.44 9.87
CA GLU A 171 9.70 -12.15 8.79
C GLU A 171 9.52 -13.18 7.67
N VAL A 172 9.36 -14.45 8.06
CA VAL A 172 8.96 -15.54 7.16
C VAL A 172 7.64 -15.20 6.45
N TYR A 173 6.63 -14.75 7.21
CA TYR A 173 5.35 -14.37 6.64
C TYR A 173 5.46 -13.19 5.66
N GLN A 174 6.23 -12.15 6.01
CA GLN A 174 6.43 -10.99 5.14
C GLN A 174 7.11 -11.39 3.83
N GLN A 175 8.18 -12.18 3.90
CA GLN A 175 8.89 -12.68 2.73
C GLN A 175 7.98 -13.55 1.86
N TRP A 176 7.24 -14.48 2.48
CA TRP A 176 6.26 -15.30 1.78
C TRP A 176 5.18 -14.44 1.12
N HIS A 177 4.65 -13.43 1.81
CA HIS A 177 3.59 -12.57 1.31
C HIS A 177 4.03 -11.78 0.07
N TYR A 178 5.22 -11.18 0.09
CA TYR A 178 5.75 -10.47 -1.10
C TYR A 178 6.05 -11.43 -2.25
N THR A 179 6.63 -12.59 -1.95
CA THR A 179 6.91 -13.64 -2.95
C THR A 179 5.62 -14.11 -3.60
N PHE A 180 4.60 -14.41 -2.80
CA PHE A 180 3.28 -14.80 -3.26
C PHE A 180 2.62 -13.72 -4.10
N ALA A 181 2.75 -12.45 -3.73
CA ALA A 181 2.21 -11.35 -4.52
C ALA A 181 2.86 -11.23 -5.90
N ALA A 182 4.18 -11.31 -5.95
CA ALA A 182 4.94 -11.25 -7.20
C ALA A 182 4.70 -12.46 -8.11
N GLN A 183 4.65 -13.65 -7.51
CA GLN A 183 4.57 -14.91 -8.26
C GLN A 183 3.14 -15.36 -8.54
N CYS A 184 2.17 -15.01 -7.71
CA CYS A 184 0.79 -15.48 -7.85
C CYS A 184 -0.18 -14.35 -8.20
N PHE A 185 -0.25 -13.29 -7.37
CA PHE A 185 -1.25 -12.24 -7.60
C PHE A 185 -1.02 -11.45 -8.89
N SER A 186 0.20 -10.99 -9.15
CA SER A 186 0.49 -10.19 -10.34
C SER A 186 0.20 -10.94 -11.64
N PRO A 187 0.66 -12.19 -11.85
CA PRO A 187 0.39 -12.93 -13.08
C PRO A 187 -1.08 -13.33 -13.22
N THR A 188 -1.74 -13.67 -12.10
CA THR A 188 -3.19 -13.96 -12.11
C THR A 188 -3.99 -12.72 -12.51
N LEU A 189 -3.60 -11.54 -12.02
CA LEU A 189 -4.25 -10.31 -12.40
C LEU A 189 -4.13 -10.04 -13.90
N GLU A 190 -2.92 -10.12 -14.43
CA GLU A 190 -2.67 -9.96 -15.88
C GLU A 190 -3.50 -10.93 -16.71
N PHE A 191 -3.63 -12.19 -16.26
CA PHE A 191 -4.49 -13.19 -16.89
C PHE A 191 -5.97 -12.76 -16.89
N VAL A 192 -6.50 -12.35 -15.74
CA VAL A 192 -7.91 -12.03 -15.54
C VAL A 192 -8.35 -10.78 -16.32
N VAL A 193 -7.45 -9.80 -16.48
CA VAL A 193 -7.73 -8.52 -17.15
C VAL A 193 -7.37 -8.54 -18.64
N SER A 194 -6.68 -9.57 -19.11
CA SER A 194 -6.31 -9.70 -20.53
C SER A 194 -7.55 -9.81 -21.42
N THR A 195 -7.55 -9.05 -22.53
CA THR A 195 -8.59 -9.13 -23.57
C THR A 195 -8.52 -10.45 -24.34
N THR A 196 -7.33 -11.04 -24.42
CA THR A 196 -7.08 -12.36 -25.00
C THR A 196 -6.49 -13.23 -23.90
N PRO A 197 -7.33 -13.86 -23.05
CA PRO A 197 -6.81 -14.70 -21.98
C PRO A 197 -6.03 -15.86 -22.61
N PRO A 198 -4.81 -16.14 -22.12
CA PRO A 198 -4.08 -17.31 -22.60
C PRO A 198 -4.87 -18.59 -22.26
N PRO A 199 -4.56 -19.71 -22.92
CA PRO A 199 -5.22 -20.98 -22.66
C PRO A 199 -5.19 -21.30 -21.16
N TYR A 200 -6.30 -21.83 -20.62
CA TYR A 200 -6.38 -22.18 -19.19
C TYR A 200 -5.27 -23.13 -18.73
N SER A 201 -4.72 -23.96 -19.64
CA SER A 201 -3.55 -24.79 -19.38
C SER A 201 -2.31 -24.01 -18.94
N GLU A 202 -2.12 -22.78 -19.44
CA GLU A 202 -1.02 -21.90 -19.04
C GLU A 202 -1.22 -21.36 -17.62
N PHE A 203 -2.46 -21.04 -17.25
CA PHE A 203 -2.81 -20.67 -15.89
C PHE A 203 -2.59 -21.84 -14.91
N VAL A 204 -2.99 -23.06 -15.31
CA VAL A 204 -2.71 -24.27 -14.53
C VAL A 204 -1.21 -24.48 -14.39
N GLY A 205 -0.43 -24.30 -15.47
CA GLY A 205 1.03 -24.35 -15.43
C GLY A 205 1.64 -23.35 -14.45
N ILE A 206 1.18 -22.10 -14.46
CA ILE A 206 1.57 -21.06 -13.50
C ILE A 206 1.27 -21.50 -12.06
N SER A 207 0.07 -22.02 -11.81
CA SER A 207 -0.34 -22.48 -10.47
C SER A 207 0.42 -23.73 -10.00
N GLN A 208 0.78 -24.63 -10.91
CA GLN A 208 1.47 -25.88 -10.61
C GLN A 208 2.97 -25.67 -10.42
N ALA A 209 3.61 -24.86 -11.28
CA ALA A 209 5.03 -24.56 -11.22
C ALA A 209 5.41 -23.72 -9.98
N ARG A 210 4.44 -23.02 -9.38
CA ARG A 210 4.63 -22.14 -8.22
C ARG A 210 4.06 -22.73 -6.93
N ARG A 211 3.56 -23.96 -6.95
CA ARG A 211 3.34 -24.73 -5.72
C ARG A 211 4.73 -25.11 -5.18
N PRO A 212 5.05 -24.80 -3.91
CA PRO A 212 6.21 -25.43 -3.30
C PRO A 212 6.03 -26.94 -3.41
N ASN A 213 7.07 -27.66 -3.82
CA ASN A 213 7.08 -29.12 -3.77
C ASN A 213 6.64 -29.52 -2.36
N ALA A 214 5.46 -30.15 -2.26
CA ALA A 214 5.00 -30.77 -1.03
C ALA A 214 5.84 -32.04 -0.82
N GLY A 215 7.13 -31.85 -0.55
CA GLY A 215 8.03 -32.87 -0.04
C GLY A 215 8.05 -32.76 1.47
N LEU A 216 7.07 -33.41 2.10
CA LEU A 216 7.21 -34.00 3.43
C LEU A 216 7.43 -35.50 3.22
#